data_AF-A0A0P8Y7W7-F1
#
_entry.id   AF-A0A0P8Y7W7-F1
#
_cell.length_a   1.000
_cell.length_b   1.000
_cell.length_c   1.000
_cell.angle_alpha   90.00
_cell.angle_beta   90.00
_cell.angle_gamma   90.00
#
_symmetry.space_group_name_H-M   'P 1'
#
loop_
_entity.id
_entity.type
_entity.pdbx_description
1 polymer ?
#
loop_
_entity_poly.entity_id
_entity_poly.type
_entity_poly.pdbx_seq_one_letter_code
_entity_poly.pdbx_strand_id
1 'polypeptide(L)'
;GILIEDNGKIKDLGKNVKISKSSNKTEEFDCDKRIAIPGIIDMNVFVGEPGFEYKENFRTLTQAALAGGVTSVVTMPNTKPLIDNVSMVDFIIRRGRDKSKL
;
A
#
# COMPACT_ATOMS: atom_id res chain seq x y z
N GLY A 1 -19.86 0.33 -10.53
CA GLY A 1 -18.55 -0.34 -10.49
C GLY A 1 -17.43 0.66 -10.44
N ILE A 2 -16.21 0.17 -10.28
CA ILE A 2 -14.96 0.91 -10.42
C ILE A 2 -14.18 0.24 -11.54
N LEU A 3 -13.75 0.98 -12.56
CA LEU A 3 -12.86 0.48 -13.60
C LEU A 3 -11.46 0.97 -13.33
N ILE A 4 -10.50 0.05 -13.30
CA ILE A 4 -9.10 0.32 -13.01
C ILE A 4 -8.28 -0.10 -14.24
N GLU A 5 -7.33 0.75 -14.65
CA GLU A 5 -6.37 0.42 -15.71
C GLU A 5 -5.25 -0.48 -15.18
N ASP A 6 -4.53 -1.15 -16.08
CA ASP A 6 -3.38 -2.00 -15.73
C ASP A 6 -2.27 -1.25 -14.97
N ASN A 7 -2.22 0.08 -15.07
CA ASN A 7 -1.28 0.96 -14.35
C ASN A 7 -1.73 1.31 -12.91
N GLY A 8 -2.88 0.78 -12.46
CA GLY A 8 -3.45 1.02 -11.13
C GLY A 8 -4.30 2.29 -10.97
N LYS A 9 -4.51 3.07 -12.05
CA LYS A 9 -5.34 4.28 -12.00
C LYS A 9 -6.82 3.97 -12.20
N ILE A 10 -7.68 4.73 -11.52
CA ILE A 10 -9.12 4.67 -11.73
C ILE A 10 -9.45 5.32 -13.08
N LYS A 11 -10.02 4.53 -14.00
CA LYS A 11 -10.45 4.98 -15.33
C LYS A 11 -11.87 5.52 -15.34
N ASP A 12 -12.77 4.87 -14.60
CA ASP A 12 -14.19 5.21 -14.56
C ASP A 12 -14.82 4.75 -13.24
N LEU A 13 -15.85 5.45 -12.77
CA LEU A 13 -16.54 5.21 -11.51
C LEU A 13 -18.02 5.59 -11.63
N GLY A 14 -18.93 4.70 -11.24
CA GLY A 14 -20.35 5.02 -11.16
C GLY A 14 -21.28 3.85 -11.39
N LYS A 15 -22.58 4.13 -11.58
CA LYS A 15 -23.61 3.10 -11.79
C LYS A 15 -23.44 2.36 -13.12
N ASN A 16 -23.02 3.07 -14.17
CA ASN A 16 -22.95 2.56 -15.54
C ASN A 16 -21.52 2.65 -16.12
N VAL A 17 -20.58 1.94 -15.49
CA VAL A 17 -19.21 1.84 -15.99
C VAL A 17 -19.18 1.07 -17.30
N LYS A 18 -18.55 1.64 -18.34
CA LYS A 18 -18.49 1.03 -19.68
C LYS A 18 -17.15 0.34 -19.89
N ILE A 19 -17.17 -0.99 -19.94
CA ILE A 19 -16.01 -1.78 -20.37
C ILE A 19 -15.94 -1.68 -21.91
N SER A 20 -14.86 -1.10 -22.44
CA SER A 20 -14.64 -1.02 -23.88
C SER A 20 -14.51 -2.43 -24.46
N LYS A 21 -15.31 -2.77 -25.48
CA LYS A 21 -15.33 -4.11 -26.12
C LYS A 21 -13.99 -4.57 -26.72
N SER A 22 -12.97 -3.71 -26.78
CA SER A 22 -11.63 -4.04 -27.32
C SER A 22 -10.63 -4.59 -26.29
N SER A 23 -10.94 -4.59 -24.99
CA SER A 23 -10.04 -5.12 -23.96
C SER A 23 -10.36 -6.60 -23.69
N ASN A 24 -9.67 -7.50 -24.39
CA ASN A 24 -9.89 -8.95 -24.34
C ASN A 24 -9.57 -9.66 -23.01
N LYS A 25 -9.27 -8.91 -21.93
CA LYS A 25 -9.12 -9.44 -20.57
C LYS A 25 -9.36 -8.32 -19.56
N THR A 26 -10.58 -8.21 -19.06
CA THR A 26 -10.89 -7.42 -17.86
C THR A 26 -11.10 -8.41 -16.73
N GLU A 27 -10.35 -8.28 -15.64
CA GLU A 27 -10.61 -9.09 -14.43
C GLU A 27 -11.78 -8.46 -13.68
N GLU A 28 -12.79 -9.28 -13.39
CA GLU A 28 -13.99 -8.86 -12.68
C GLU A 28 -13.95 -9.38 -11.24
N PHE A 29 -14.15 -8.47 -10.29
CA PHE A 29 -14.27 -8.78 -8.87
C PHE A 29 -15.69 -8.46 -8.41
N ASP A 30 -16.44 -9.48 -8.01
CA ASP A 30 -17.75 -9.28 -7.41
C ASP A 30 -17.58 -8.78 -5.96
N CYS A 31 -18.10 -7.58 -5.73
CA CYS A 31 -18.06 -6.89 -4.45
C CYS A 31 -19.46 -6.79 -3.81
N ASP A 32 -20.41 -7.67 -4.18
CA ASP A 32 -21.73 -7.71 -3.54
C ASP A 32 -21.60 -7.78 -2.01
N LYS A 33 -22.42 -6.99 -1.31
CA LYS A 33 -22.42 -6.80 0.15
C LYS A 33 -21.08 -6.35 0.75
N ARG A 34 -20.15 -5.84 -0.06
CA ARG A 34 -18.91 -5.19 0.39
C ARG A 34 -18.95 -3.70 0.10
N ILE A 35 -18.11 -2.95 0.81
CA ILE A 35 -17.94 -1.51 0.59
C ILE A 35 -16.57 -1.29 -0.04
N ALA A 36 -16.54 -0.64 -1.20
CA ALA A 36 -15.31 -0.15 -1.80
C ALA A 36 -15.02 1.26 -1.26
N ILE A 37 -13.86 1.43 -0.62
CA ILE A 37 -13.37 2.71 -0.12
C ILE A 37 -11.98 2.98 -0.69
N PRO A 38 -11.51 4.25 -0.71
CA PRO A 38 -10.11 4.54 -0.93
C PRO A 38 -9.24 3.78 0.08
N GLY A 39 -8.04 3.37 -0.35
CA GLY A 39 -7.08 2.74 0.54
C GLY A 39 -6.70 3.68 1.69
N ILE A 40 -6.59 3.11 2.90
CA ILE A 40 -6.33 3.90 4.10
C ILE A 40 -4.85 4.31 4.11
N ILE A 41 -4.59 5.53 4.58
CA ILE A 41 -3.25 6.05 4.84
C ILE A 41 -3.06 6.13 6.36
N ASP A 42 -2.12 5.34 6.88
CA ASP A 42 -1.75 5.37 8.30
C ASP A 42 -0.50 6.23 8.50
N MET A 43 -0.63 7.31 9.25
CA MET A 43 0.46 8.27 9.45
C MET A 43 1.35 7.98 10.67
N ASN A 44 1.04 6.98 11.50
CA ASN A 44 1.75 6.75 12.76
C ASN A 44 2.15 5.29 12.95
N VAL A 45 3.12 4.85 12.15
CA VAL A 45 3.50 3.44 12.07
C VAL A 45 4.93 3.19 12.57
N PHE A 46 5.12 2.12 13.34
CA PHE A 46 6.42 1.72 13.89
C PHE A 46 6.93 0.45 13.20
N VAL A 47 7.86 0.59 12.25
CA VAL A 47 8.37 -0.57 11.50
C VAL A 47 9.52 -1.29 12.20
N GLY A 48 10.23 -0.63 13.12
CA GLY A 48 11.36 -1.21 13.85
C GLY A 48 12.63 -1.47 13.01
N GLU A 49 12.55 -1.59 11.68
CA GLU A 49 13.69 -1.77 10.79
C GLU A 49 14.24 -0.39 10.31
N PRO A 50 15.52 -0.03 10.58
CA PRO A 50 16.57 -0.87 11.17
C PRO A 50 16.63 -0.86 12.71
N GLY A 51 17.18 -1.94 13.28
CA GLY A 51 17.64 -2.05 14.67
C GLY A 51 16.69 -2.72 15.67
N PHE A 52 15.40 -2.78 15.37
CA PHE A 52 14.37 -3.46 16.16
C PHE A 52 13.55 -4.43 15.32
N GLU A 53 14.17 -5.09 14.35
CA GLU A 53 13.54 -5.99 13.37
C GLU A 53 12.81 -7.17 14.01
N TYR A 54 13.23 -7.55 15.23
CA TYR A 54 12.61 -8.60 16.03
C TYR A 54 11.22 -8.21 16.58
N LYS A 55 10.93 -6.90 16.68
CA LYS A 55 9.61 -6.40 17.06
C LYS A 55 8.69 -6.34 15.85
N GLU A 56 9.18 -5.75 14.77
CA GLU A 56 8.46 -5.57 13.52
C GLU A 56 9.46 -5.33 12.38
N ASN A 57 9.06 -5.59 11.13
CA ASN A 57 9.85 -5.24 9.95
C ASN A 57 8.94 -4.93 8.74
N PHE A 58 9.48 -4.35 7.67
CA PHE A 58 8.67 -3.92 6.50
C PHE A 58 7.81 -5.03 5.90
N ARG A 59 8.27 -6.29 5.93
CA ARG A 59 7.54 -7.42 5.31
C ARG A 59 6.30 -7.81 6.10
N THR A 60 6.42 -7.90 7.42
CA THR A 60 5.32 -8.26 8.32
C THR A 60 4.36 -7.09 8.51
N LEU A 61 4.91 -5.87 8.63
CA LEU A 61 4.15 -4.63 8.66
C LEU A 61 3.20 -4.49 7.45
N THR A 62 3.71 -4.67 6.24
CA THR A 62 2.90 -4.49 5.02
C THR A 62 1.81 -5.54 4.88
N GLN A 63 2.04 -6.76 5.36
CA GLN A 63 1.00 -7.80 5.41
C GLN A 63 -0.11 -7.43 6.39
N ALA A 64 0.25 -6.93 7.58
CA ALA A 64 -0.71 -6.45 8.56
C ALA A 64 -1.52 -5.25 8.03
N ALA A 65 -0.84 -4.28 7.39
CA ALA A 65 -1.46 -3.12 6.77
C ALA A 65 -2.48 -3.52 5.69
N LEU A 66 -2.10 -4.39 4.76
CA LEU A 66 -2.99 -4.89 3.70
C LEU A 66 -4.21 -5.62 4.26
N ALA A 67 -4.02 -6.46 5.29
CA ALA A 67 -5.13 -7.15 5.94
C ALA A 67 -6.13 -6.18 6.60
N GLY A 68 -5.67 -5.00 7.04
CA GLY A 68 -6.48 -3.92 7.59
C GLY A 68 -7.06 -2.94 6.56
N GLY A 69 -6.74 -3.09 5.27
CA GLY A 69 -7.16 -2.14 4.22
C GLY A 69 -6.32 -0.87 4.13
N VAL A 70 -5.13 -0.86 4.75
CA VAL A 70 -4.14 0.22 4.65
C VAL A 70 -3.29 0.00 3.40
N THR A 71 -3.21 1.01 2.54
CA THR A 71 -2.44 0.97 1.29
C THR A 71 -1.19 1.84 1.35
N SER A 72 -1.07 2.71 2.35
CA SER A 72 0.12 3.56 2.52
C SER A 72 0.37 3.83 3.99
N VAL A 73 1.65 3.84 4.38
CA VAL A 73 2.09 4.03 5.75
C VAL A 73 3.18 5.09 5.83
N VAL A 74 3.19 5.87 6.91
CA VAL A 74 4.30 6.76 7.27
C VAL A 74 4.95 6.20 8.52
N THR A 75 6.24 5.85 8.42
CA THR A 75 6.98 5.30 9.55
C THR A 75 7.58 6.39 10.42
N MET A 76 7.50 6.19 11.73
CA MET A 76 8.09 7.08 12.73
C MET A 76 9.63 7.01 12.70
N PRO A 77 10.33 8.13 12.98
CA PRO A 77 11.79 8.21 12.85
C PRO A 77 12.59 7.53 13.96
N ASN A 78 11.92 6.78 14.85
CA ASN A 78 12.49 6.22 16.09
C ASN A 78 13.10 4.82 15.93
N THR A 79 13.66 4.52 14.75
CA THR A 79 14.45 3.31 14.51
C THR A 79 15.83 3.41 15.16
N LYS A 80 16.65 2.36 15.02
CA LYS A 80 18.04 2.35 15.49
C LYS A 80 18.98 1.89 14.36
N PRO A 81 19.77 2.79 13.75
CA PRO A 81 19.90 4.22 14.05
C PRO A 81 18.62 5.04 13.76
N LEU A 82 18.53 6.22 14.39
CA LEU A 82 17.45 7.19 14.20
C LEU A 82 17.41 7.70 12.75
N ILE A 83 16.22 8.04 12.25
CA ILE A 83 16.06 8.65 10.93
C ILE A 83 16.20 10.17 11.08
N ASP A 84 17.43 10.68 11.06
CA ASP A 84 17.75 12.10 11.24
C ASP A 84 18.64 12.70 10.14
N ASN A 85 19.01 11.89 9.15
CA ASN A 85 19.90 12.28 8.07
C ASN A 85 19.45 11.69 6.72
N VAL A 86 19.97 12.26 5.62
CA VAL A 86 19.59 11.89 4.26
C VAL A 86 19.87 10.43 3.95
N SER A 87 21.02 9.91 4.39
CA SER A 87 21.39 8.51 4.16
C SER A 87 20.41 7.53 4.79
N MET A 88 19.89 7.86 5.98
CA MET A 88 18.88 7.07 6.65
C MET A 88 17.51 7.14 5.96
N VAL A 89 17.11 8.33 5.49
CA VAL A 89 15.89 8.48 4.68
C VAL A 89 15.97 7.65 3.41
N ASP A 90 17.09 7.74 2.69
CA ASP A 90 17.32 6.97 1.46
C ASP A 90 17.31 5.46 1.73
N PHE A 91 17.91 5.03 2.84
CA PHE A 91 17.88 3.64 3.27
C PHE A 91 16.44 3.15 3.44
N ILE A 92 15.61 3.91 4.17
CA ILE A 92 14.21 3.56 4.45
C ILE A 92 13.38 3.52 3.17
N ILE A 93 13.55 4.49 2.26
CA ILE A 93 12.83 4.50 0.98
C ILE A 93 13.19 3.27 0.15
N ARG A 94 14.48 2.94 0.02
CA ARG A 94 14.92 1.76 -0.72
C ARG A 94 14.41 0.48 -0.08
N ARG A 95 14.54 0.39 1.24
CA ARG A 95 14.12 -0.80 2.00
C ARG A 95 12.62 -1.03 1.95
N GLY A 96 11.86 0.05 2.03
CA GLY A 96 10.43 0.06 1.79
C GLY A 96 10.11 -0.52 0.42
N ARG A 97 10.71 -0.01 -0.65
CA ARG A 97 10.47 -0.54 -2.02
C ARG A 97 10.84 -2.02 -2.18
N ASP A 98 11.96 -2.46 -1.58
CA ASP A 98 12.46 -3.83 -1.77
C ASP A 98 11.67 -4.87 -0.98
N LYS A 99 11.11 -4.50 0.18
CA LYS A 99 10.47 -5.43 1.11
C LYS A 99 8.96 -5.22 1.27
N SER A 100 8.43 -4.09 0.82
CA SER A 100 7.00 -3.79 0.87
C SER A 100 6.24 -4.62 -0.14
N LYS A 101 5.03 -5.01 0.26
CA LYS A 101 3.97 -5.52 -0.64
C LYS A 101 2.85 -4.51 -0.87
N LEU A 102 2.92 -3.35 -0.20
CA LEU A 102 2.12 -2.15 -0.49
C LEU A 102 2.73 -1.40 -1.67
#